data_AF-A0A6L7VT23-F1
#
_entry.id   AF-A0A6L7VT23-F1
#
_cell.length_a   1.000
_cell.length_b   1.000
_cell.length_c   1.000
_cell.angle_alpha   90.00
_cell.angle_beta   90.00
_cell.angle_gamma   90.00
#
_symmetry.space_group_name_H-M   'P 1'
#
loop_
_entity.id
_entity.type
_entity.pdbx_description
1 polymer ?
#
loop_
_entity_poly.entity_id
_entity_poly.type
_entity_poly.pdbx_seq_one_letter_code
_entity_poly.pdbx_strand_id
1 'polypeptide(L)'
;MIQEYDVEPQIPNQDTAFNSEDVRLLSLFARLQALEREYSIMQGRVEELEHLYQEERNTNRRRFLDMDRRLREQFGAQLAPQDTLTSEDIDTEIGIYRRGMAFLDAEDYVQAREFFQRVVNEFPNGSKVPDAMYWLAELYRNVEPKDLEKSRQFFVQMITLYSDHARIPEAMAKLGMIYHELGNVTRALEYLDRVIAEYPDHDAARLADTYAQELR
;
A
#
# COMPACT_ATOMS: atom_id res chain seq x y z
N MET A 1 -93.04 18.21 -49.96
CA MET A 1 -91.70 18.63 -50.40
C MET A 1 -90.80 18.58 -49.20
N ILE A 2 -89.96 17.55 -49.11
CA ILE A 2 -89.05 17.30 -47.98
C ILE A 2 -87.65 17.44 -48.58
N GLN A 3 -86.88 18.41 -48.11
CA GLN A 3 -85.48 18.60 -48.50
C GLN A 3 -84.59 17.71 -47.63
N GLU A 4 -83.80 16.90 -48.32
CA GLU A 4 -82.76 16.01 -47.81
C GLU A 4 -81.63 16.85 -47.18
N TYR A 5 -81.37 16.66 -45.89
CA TYR A 5 -80.16 17.16 -45.23
C TYR A 5 -79.14 16.02 -45.22
N ASP A 6 -78.16 16.14 -46.10
CA ASP A 6 -76.99 15.28 -46.17
C ASP A 6 -76.06 15.62 -44.98
N VAL A 7 -75.74 14.64 -44.15
CA VAL A 7 -74.85 14.81 -42.99
C VAL A 7 -73.62 13.93 -43.22
N GLU A 8 -72.62 14.48 -43.91
CA GLU A 8 -71.29 13.90 -43.95
C GLU A 8 -70.64 13.98 -42.55
N PRO A 9 -70.06 12.87 -42.03
CA PRO A 9 -69.30 12.94 -40.80
C PRO A 9 -67.97 13.65 -41.04
N GLN A 10 -67.80 14.83 -40.45
CA GLN A 10 -66.49 15.48 -40.39
C GLN A 10 -65.52 14.60 -39.58
N ILE A 11 -64.56 14.01 -40.27
CA ILE A 11 -63.38 13.41 -39.65
C ILE A 11 -62.53 14.56 -39.11
N PRO A 12 -62.20 14.63 -37.81
CA PRO A 12 -61.33 15.68 -37.30
C PRO A 12 -59.92 15.46 -37.85
N ASN A 13 -59.36 16.48 -38.51
CA ASN A 13 -57.96 16.49 -38.96
C ASN A 13 -57.02 16.19 -37.77
N GLN A 14 -56.30 15.07 -37.85
CA GLN A 14 -55.20 14.74 -36.95
C GLN A 14 -53.92 15.45 -37.40
N ASP A 15 -53.90 16.77 -37.28
CA ASP A 15 -52.66 17.54 -37.32
C ASP A 15 -52.21 17.85 -35.88
N THR A 16 -51.86 16.82 -35.12
CA THR A 16 -51.05 16.98 -33.91
C THR A 16 -49.58 16.84 -34.30
N ALA A 17 -49.04 17.85 -34.97
CA ALA A 17 -47.60 18.02 -35.04
C ALA A 17 -47.09 18.23 -33.60
N PHE A 18 -46.53 17.18 -32.99
CA PHE A 18 -45.83 17.32 -31.72
C PHE A 18 -44.77 18.42 -31.87
N ASN A 19 -44.88 19.47 -31.06
CA ASN A 19 -44.04 20.64 -31.14
C ASN A 19 -42.56 20.23 -31.04
N SER A 20 -41.74 20.62 -32.01
CA SER A 20 -40.31 20.26 -32.06
C SER A 20 -39.52 20.74 -30.83
N GLU A 21 -40.03 21.77 -30.13
CA GLU A 21 -39.52 22.26 -28.85
C GLU A 21 -39.78 21.28 -27.69
N ASP A 22 -40.94 20.62 -27.66
CA ASP A 22 -41.27 19.62 -26.63
C ASP A 22 -40.39 18.37 -26.80
N VAL A 23 -40.14 17.96 -28.05
CA VAL A 23 -39.21 16.86 -28.38
C VAL A 23 -37.77 17.22 -27.97
N ARG A 24 -37.36 18.48 -28.18
CA ARG A 24 -36.05 18.98 -27.71
C ARG A 24 -35.96 19.00 -26.19
N LEU A 25 -36.98 19.49 -25.49
CA LEU A 25 -37.03 19.50 -24.02
C LEU A 25 -36.98 18.08 -23.44
N LEU A 26 -37.74 17.14 -24.02
CA LEU A 26 -37.71 15.72 -23.65
C LEU A 26 -36.32 15.12 -23.88
N SER A 27 -35.67 15.43 -24.99
CA SER A 27 -34.31 14.96 -25.25
C SER A 27 -33.29 15.56 -24.26
N LEU A 28 -33.45 16.83 -23.89
CA LEU A 28 -32.59 17.50 -22.92
C LEU A 28 -32.78 16.90 -21.52
N PHE A 29 -34.02 16.63 -21.13
CA PHE A 29 -34.38 15.96 -19.89
C PHE A 29 -33.83 14.53 -19.83
N ALA A 30 -34.00 13.75 -20.90
CA ALA A 30 -33.43 12.40 -20.99
C ALA A 30 -31.90 12.42 -20.89
N ARG A 31 -31.25 13.44 -21.46
CA ARG A 31 -29.81 13.64 -21.37
C ARG A 31 -29.36 14.05 -19.97
N LEU A 32 -30.14 14.89 -19.28
CA LEU A 32 -29.92 15.26 -17.89
C LEU A 32 -30.03 14.05 -16.96
N GLN A 33 -31.07 13.23 -17.13
CA GLN A 33 -31.26 11.98 -16.39
C GLN A 33 -30.16 10.95 -16.68
N ALA A 34 -29.60 10.93 -17.90
CA ALA A 34 -28.44 10.10 -18.22
C ALA A 34 -27.20 10.61 -17.47
N LEU A 35 -26.98 11.92 -17.43
CA LEU A 35 -25.87 12.55 -16.72
C LEU A 35 -25.94 12.32 -15.21
N GLU A 36 -27.13 12.44 -14.61
CA GLU A 36 -27.36 12.18 -13.18
C GLU A 36 -27.06 10.72 -12.82
N ARG A 37 -27.45 9.77 -13.68
CA ARG A 37 -27.10 8.36 -13.52
C ARG A 37 -25.59 8.13 -13.60
N GLU A 38 -24.93 8.74 -14.57
CA GLU A 38 -23.48 8.63 -14.72
C GLU A 38 -22.73 9.23 -13.54
N TYR A 39 -23.20 10.38 -13.02
CA TYR A 39 -22.67 10.99 -11.80
C TYR A 39 -22.82 10.07 -10.59
N SER A 40 -24.00 9.47 -10.40
CA SER A 40 -24.23 8.51 -9.31
C SER A 40 -23.33 7.28 -9.41
N ILE A 41 -23.14 6.73 -10.62
CA ILE A 41 -22.21 5.63 -10.86
C ILE A 41 -20.77 6.05 -10.55
N MET A 42 -20.38 7.25 -10.98
CA MET A 42 -19.03 7.76 -10.74
C MET A 42 -18.75 7.97 -9.26
N GLN A 43 -19.72 8.50 -8.49
CA GLN A 43 -19.60 8.60 -7.04
C GLN A 43 -19.45 7.22 -6.39
N GLY A 44 -20.25 6.23 -6.79
CA GLY A 44 -20.10 4.86 -6.28
C GLY A 44 -18.71 4.27 -6.57
N ARG A 45 -18.15 4.53 -7.75
CA ARG A 45 -16.78 4.11 -8.10
C ARG A 45 -15.71 4.83 -7.29
N VAL A 46 -15.90 6.10 -6.95
CA VAL A 46 -14.97 6.84 -6.08
C VAL A 46 -15.02 6.27 -4.66
N GLU A 47 -16.22 6.04 -4.12
CA GLU A 47 -16.39 5.42 -2.80
C GLU A 47 -15.75 4.03 -2.74
N GLU A 48 -15.92 3.22 -3.79
CA GLU A 48 -15.28 1.91 -3.91
C GLU A 48 -13.74 2.03 -3.94
N LEU A 49 -13.20 2.95 -4.74
CA LEU A 49 -11.75 3.19 -4.82
C LEU A 49 -11.18 3.69 -3.48
N GLU A 50 -11.90 4.56 -2.79
CA GLU A 50 -11.53 5.04 -1.47
C GLU A 50 -11.53 3.88 -0.46
N HIS A 51 -12.55 3.03 -0.47
CA HIS A 51 -12.60 1.85 0.38
C HIS A 51 -11.42 0.90 0.12
N LEU A 52 -11.17 0.57 -1.15
CA LEU A 52 -10.06 -0.32 -1.55
C LEU A 52 -8.71 0.26 -1.13
N TYR A 53 -8.51 1.57 -1.32
CA TYR A 53 -7.29 2.24 -0.90
C TYR A 53 -7.11 2.20 0.62
N GLN A 54 -8.19 2.47 1.38
CA GLN A 54 -8.15 2.41 2.84
C GLN A 54 -7.95 0.98 3.34
N GLU A 55 -8.51 -0.02 2.68
CA GLU A 55 -8.35 -1.43 3.04
C GLU A 55 -6.91 -1.92 2.82
N GLU A 56 -6.31 -1.62 1.67
CA GLU A 56 -4.89 -1.88 1.39
C GLU A 56 -4.00 -1.16 2.40
N ARG A 57 -4.26 0.12 2.65
CA ARG A 57 -3.54 0.92 3.64
C ARG A 57 -3.66 0.33 5.05
N ASN A 58 -4.86 -0.07 5.45
CA ASN A 58 -5.12 -0.68 6.77
C ASN A 58 -4.45 -2.04 6.89
N THR A 59 -4.39 -2.80 5.80
CA THR A 59 -3.71 -4.10 5.76
C THR A 59 -2.21 -3.91 5.89
N ASN A 60 -1.61 -2.98 5.13
CA ASN A 60 -0.20 -2.62 5.27
C ASN A 60 0.11 -2.09 6.66
N ARG A 61 -0.70 -1.17 7.20
CA ARG A 61 -0.60 -0.65 8.57
C ARG A 61 -0.67 -1.78 9.61
N ARG A 62 -1.63 -2.70 9.48
CA ARG A 62 -1.82 -3.80 10.43
C ARG A 62 -0.63 -4.77 10.39
N ARG A 63 -0.14 -5.11 9.19
CA ARG A 63 1.07 -5.92 9.02
C ARG A 63 2.27 -5.21 9.63
N PHE A 64 2.41 -3.92 9.36
CA PHE A 64 3.48 -3.08 9.87
C PHE A 64 3.50 -3.02 11.41
N LEU A 65 2.36 -2.72 12.04
CA LEU A 65 2.23 -2.62 13.49
C LEU A 65 2.30 -3.97 14.21
N ASP A 66 1.77 -5.04 13.62
CA ASP A 66 1.90 -6.39 14.17
C ASP A 66 3.35 -6.87 14.12
N MET A 67 4.07 -6.56 13.05
CA MET A 67 5.50 -6.80 12.93
C MET A 67 6.23 -6.04 14.04
N ASP A 68 6.07 -4.71 14.16
CA ASP A 68 6.73 -3.91 15.19
C ASP A 68 6.37 -4.36 16.62
N ARG A 69 5.12 -4.73 16.88
CA ARG A 69 4.68 -5.27 18.17
C ARG A 69 5.38 -6.59 18.47
N ARG A 70 5.34 -7.57 17.56
CA ARG A 70 6.03 -8.85 17.76
C ARG A 70 7.52 -8.65 17.92
N LEU A 71 8.10 -7.70 17.20
CA LEU A 71 9.49 -7.29 17.35
C LEU A 71 9.77 -6.74 18.75
N ARG A 72 8.92 -5.86 19.28
CA ARG A 72 9.06 -5.38 20.67
C ARG A 72 8.79 -6.45 21.71
N GLU A 73 7.88 -7.38 21.46
CA GLU A 73 7.55 -8.46 22.41
C GLU A 73 8.62 -9.56 22.41
N GLN A 74 9.20 -9.88 21.25
CA GLN A 74 10.29 -10.86 21.11
C GLN A 74 11.65 -10.28 21.56
N PHE A 75 11.85 -8.97 21.45
CA PHE A 75 13.15 -8.32 21.70
C PHE A 75 13.15 -7.23 22.79
N GLY A 76 12.03 -6.99 23.49
CA GLY A 76 11.85 -5.87 24.42
C GLY A 76 11.75 -6.26 25.88
N ALA A 77 12.91 -6.53 26.49
CA ALA A 77 13.15 -6.25 27.92
C ALA A 77 14.24 -5.19 28.14
N GLN A 78 14.67 -4.47 27.09
CA GLN A 78 15.75 -3.46 27.18
C GLN A 78 15.42 -2.07 26.66
N LEU A 79 14.18 -1.82 26.22
CA LEU A 79 13.75 -0.49 25.80
C LEU A 79 12.49 -0.08 26.55
N ALA A 80 12.62 0.05 27.88
CA ALA A 80 11.64 0.80 28.66
C ALA A 80 11.70 2.29 28.26
N PRO A 81 10.56 3.00 28.24
CA PRO A 81 10.48 4.39 27.82
C PRO A 81 11.02 5.28 28.93
N GLN A 82 12.23 5.81 28.74
CA GLN A 82 12.67 6.97 29.49
C GLN A 82 12.97 8.14 28.56
N ASP A 83 12.23 9.20 28.88
CA ASP A 83 12.63 10.59 28.86
C ASP A 83 12.62 11.34 27.53
N THR A 84 11.86 12.44 27.63
CA THR A 84 11.89 13.68 26.86
C THR A 84 13.12 13.80 25.98
N LEU A 85 12.91 13.96 24.67
CA LEU A 85 13.93 14.43 23.72
C LEU A 85 14.65 15.64 24.33
N THR A 86 15.82 15.41 24.92
CA THR A 86 16.71 16.51 25.30
C THR A 86 17.31 17.06 24.00
N SER A 87 17.66 18.34 23.98
CA SER A 87 18.26 18.96 22.78
C SER A 87 19.57 18.30 22.35
N GLU A 88 20.19 17.52 23.24
CA GLU A 88 21.46 16.82 23.02
C GLU A 88 21.28 15.49 22.29
N ASP A 89 20.12 14.82 22.45
CA ASP A 89 19.82 13.54 21.78
C ASP A 89 19.45 13.72 20.30
N ILE A 90 19.25 14.97 19.85
CA ILE A 90 18.64 15.31 18.56
C ILE A 90 19.42 14.80 17.36
N ASP A 91 20.75 14.76 17.46
CA ASP A 91 21.66 14.37 16.38
C ASP A 91 22.45 13.10 16.72
N THR A 92 21.98 12.32 17.69
CA THR A 92 22.52 10.99 17.97
C THR A 92 21.92 9.95 17.04
N GLU A 93 22.62 8.83 16.83
CA GLU A 93 22.09 7.67 16.08
C GLU A 93 20.68 7.29 16.57
N ILE A 94 20.54 7.11 17.89
CA ILE A 94 19.29 6.67 18.52
C ILE A 94 18.20 7.72 18.38
N GLY A 95 18.52 9.01 18.50
CA GLY A 95 17.58 10.11 18.34
C GLY A 95 17.07 10.25 16.91
N ILE A 96 17.96 10.16 15.92
CA ILE A 96 17.62 10.20 14.49
C ILE A 96 16.77 8.98 14.12
N TYR A 97 17.16 7.77 14.58
CA TYR A 97 16.36 6.56 14.39
C TYR A 97 14.96 6.69 15.00
N ARG A 98 14.85 7.21 16.23
CA ARG A 98 13.57 7.41 16.92
C ARG A 98 12.66 8.37 16.18
N ARG A 99 13.20 9.42 15.53
CA ARG A 99 12.41 10.28 14.65
C ARG A 99 11.94 9.56 13.41
N GLY A 100 12.81 8.78 12.77
CA GLY A 100 12.42 7.93 11.65
C GLY A 100 11.23 7.04 12.00
N MET A 101 11.27 6.41 13.18
CA MET A 101 10.15 5.64 13.71
C MET A 101 8.90 6.50 13.98
N ALA A 102 9.04 7.70 14.55
CA ALA A 102 7.90 8.57 14.80
C ALA A 102 7.21 9.03 13.50
N PHE A 103 7.98 9.33 12.45
CA PHE A 103 7.42 9.63 11.12
C PHE A 103 6.79 8.41 10.47
N LEU A 104 7.38 7.23 10.69
CA LEU A 104 6.83 5.96 10.22
C LEU A 104 5.48 5.66 10.88
N ASP A 105 5.36 5.88 12.19
CA ASP A 105 4.10 5.77 12.95
C ASP A 105 3.06 6.81 12.51
N ALA A 106 3.52 8.01 12.11
CA ALA A 106 2.69 9.06 11.53
C ALA A 106 2.36 8.82 10.03
N GLU A 107 2.87 7.75 9.44
CA GLU A 107 2.77 7.41 8.01
C GLU A 107 3.36 8.45 7.05
N ASP A 108 4.20 9.35 7.57
CA ASP A 108 5.03 10.21 6.73
C ASP A 108 6.25 9.40 6.27
N TYR A 109 6.02 8.54 5.29
CA TYR A 109 7.02 7.63 4.77
C TYR A 109 8.19 8.35 4.08
N VAL A 110 7.95 9.57 3.57
CA VAL A 110 9.00 10.40 2.96
C VAL A 110 9.98 10.83 4.05
N GLN A 111 9.48 11.43 5.13
CA GLN A 111 10.33 11.82 6.26
C GLN A 111 10.95 10.61 6.94
N ALA A 112 10.21 9.53 7.15
CA ALA A 112 10.75 8.30 7.74
C ALA A 112 11.96 7.78 6.96
N ARG A 113 11.86 7.73 5.62
CA ARG A 113 12.94 7.32 4.73
C ARG A 113 14.16 8.24 4.85
N GLU A 114 13.96 9.56 4.90
CA GLU A 114 15.05 10.52 5.10
C GLU A 114 15.80 10.28 6.42
N PHE A 115 15.07 10.10 7.53
CA PHE A 115 15.68 9.85 8.83
C PHE A 115 16.43 8.51 8.90
N PHE A 116 15.88 7.43 8.36
CA PHE A 116 16.61 6.16 8.33
C PHE A 116 17.85 6.22 7.42
N GLN A 117 17.77 6.95 6.30
CA GLN A 117 18.92 7.16 5.43
C GLN A 117 20.04 7.92 6.16
N ARG A 118 19.67 8.90 7.00
CA ARG A 118 20.63 9.60 7.87
C ARG A 118 21.29 8.64 8.86
N VAL A 119 20.54 7.73 9.50
CA VAL A 119 21.13 6.71 10.40
C VAL A 119 22.21 5.91 9.67
N VAL A 120 21.91 5.38 8.49
CA VAL A 120 22.84 4.56 7.70
C VAL A 120 24.07 5.35 7.24
N ASN A 121 23.88 6.62 6.85
CA ASN A 121 24.95 7.45 6.28
C ASN A 121 25.85 8.09 7.35
N GLU A 122 25.27 8.59 8.43
CA GLU A 122 25.99 9.34 9.47
C GLU A 122 26.61 8.40 10.52
N PHE A 123 26.02 7.21 10.73
CA PHE A 123 26.45 6.26 11.75
C PHE A 123 26.71 4.86 11.18
N PRO A 124 27.59 4.67 10.18
CA PRO A 124 27.72 3.39 9.46
C PRO A 124 28.07 2.16 10.33
N ASN A 125 28.61 2.36 11.54
CA ASN A 125 28.94 1.28 12.49
C ASN A 125 28.00 1.27 13.71
N GLY A 126 26.89 1.99 13.62
CA GLY A 126 25.95 2.17 14.70
C GLY A 126 25.07 0.95 14.95
N SER A 127 24.53 0.86 16.16
CA SER A 127 23.73 -0.27 16.62
C SER A 127 22.33 -0.34 15.98
N LYS A 128 21.83 0.78 15.44
CA LYS A 128 20.55 0.95 14.76
C LYS A 128 20.64 0.94 13.25
N VAL A 129 21.84 0.88 12.68
CA VAL A 129 22.02 0.71 11.24
C VAL A 129 21.29 -0.50 10.68
N PRO A 130 21.44 -1.73 11.20
CA PRO A 130 20.72 -2.89 10.66
C PRO A 130 19.19 -2.73 10.74
N ASP A 131 18.67 -2.13 11.81
CA ASP A 131 17.24 -1.81 11.93
C ASP A 131 16.82 -0.75 10.89
N ALA A 132 17.61 0.30 10.70
CA ALA A 132 17.33 1.35 9.71
C ALA A 132 17.41 0.83 8.27
N MET A 133 18.38 -0.04 7.95
CA MET A 133 18.46 -0.71 6.64
C MET A 133 17.23 -1.56 6.36
N TYR A 134 16.77 -2.31 7.37
CA TYR A 134 15.54 -3.09 7.27
C TYR A 134 14.33 -2.19 6.95
N TRP A 135 14.16 -1.07 7.66
CA TRP A 135 13.04 -0.16 7.41
C TRP A 135 13.15 0.54 6.06
N LEU A 136 14.34 0.95 5.63
CA LEU A 136 14.56 1.48 4.29
C LEU A 136 14.13 0.47 3.24
N ALA A 137 14.51 -0.80 3.40
CA ALA A 137 14.15 -1.85 2.46
C ALA A 137 12.63 -2.04 2.37
N GLU A 138 11.93 -2.09 3.50
CA GLU A 138 10.46 -2.18 3.54
C GLU A 138 9.79 -0.94 2.94
N LEU A 139 10.31 0.26 3.22
CA LEU A 139 9.79 1.50 2.66
C LEU A 139 9.99 1.56 1.14
N TYR A 140 11.12 1.10 0.62
CA TYR A 140 11.36 1.04 -0.82
C TYR A 140 10.48 0.00 -1.53
N ARG A 141 10.14 -1.10 -0.86
CA ARG A 141 9.27 -2.14 -1.42
C ARG A 141 7.79 -1.74 -1.41
N ASN A 142 7.33 -1.11 -0.33
CA ASN A 142 5.90 -0.96 -0.07
C ASN A 142 5.35 0.45 -0.34
N VAL A 143 6.20 1.49 -0.39
CA VAL A 143 5.76 2.89 -0.52
C VAL A 143 6.12 3.46 -1.87
N GLU A 144 5.14 4.08 -2.55
CA GLU A 144 5.32 4.69 -3.85
C GLU A 144 6.22 5.96 -3.82
N PRO A 145 7.06 6.18 -4.84
CA PRO A 145 7.37 5.26 -5.92
C PRO A 145 8.17 4.06 -5.40
N LYS A 146 7.71 2.84 -5.72
CA LYS A 146 8.40 1.60 -5.34
C LYS A 146 9.75 1.48 -6.06
N ASP A 147 10.74 0.98 -5.33
CA ASP A 147 12.08 0.71 -5.83
C ASP A 147 12.56 -0.63 -5.26
N LEU A 148 12.11 -1.72 -5.88
CA LEU A 148 12.46 -3.08 -5.47
C LEU A 148 13.97 -3.33 -5.53
N GLU A 149 14.67 -2.65 -6.43
CA GLU A 149 16.12 -2.76 -6.59
C GLU A 149 16.85 -2.18 -5.36
N LYS A 150 16.46 -0.98 -4.91
CA LYS A 150 16.97 -0.42 -3.65
C LYS A 150 16.60 -1.27 -2.45
N SER A 151 15.35 -1.75 -2.40
CA SER A 151 14.92 -2.64 -1.32
C SER A 151 15.82 -3.88 -1.21
N ARG A 152 16.08 -4.53 -2.35
CA ARG A 152 17.02 -5.65 -2.46
C ARG A 152 18.42 -5.28 -1.99
N GLN A 153 18.95 -4.12 -2.40
CA GLN A 153 20.28 -3.67 -2.01
C GLN A 153 20.43 -3.51 -0.49
N PHE A 154 19.46 -2.89 0.18
CA PHE A 154 19.49 -2.73 1.64
C PHE A 154 19.44 -4.06 2.38
N PHE A 155 18.58 -4.99 1.96
CA PHE A 155 18.55 -6.32 2.58
C PHE A 155 19.84 -7.12 2.33
N VAL A 156 20.38 -7.10 1.11
CA VAL A 156 21.67 -7.73 0.81
C VAL A 156 22.79 -7.15 1.68
N GLN A 157 22.84 -5.82 1.80
CA GLN A 157 23.83 -5.13 2.63
C GLN A 157 23.68 -5.52 4.11
N MET A 158 22.45 -5.53 4.62
CA MET A 158 22.15 -5.94 5.99
C MET A 158 22.62 -7.37 6.27
N ILE A 159 22.28 -8.32 5.39
CA ILE A 159 22.65 -9.74 5.52
C ILE A 159 24.16 -9.94 5.45
N THR A 160 24.84 -9.13 4.64
CA THR A 160 26.30 -9.25 4.43
C THR A 160 27.10 -8.62 5.56
N LEU A 161 26.65 -7.47 6.08
CA LEU A 161 27.42 -6.68 7.05
C LEU A 161 27.03 -6.96 8.50
N TYR A 162 25.80 -7.43 8.75
CA TYR A 162 25.25 -7.62 10.09
C TYR A 162 24.66 -9.02 10.25
N SER A 163 25.38 -10.07 9.79
CA SER A 163 24.89 -11.47 9.77
C SER A 163 24.41 -12.01 11.11
N ASP A 164 24.89 -11.46 12.22
CA ASP A 164 24.55 -11.88 13.58
C ASP A 164 23.36 -11.09 14.17
N HIS A 165 22.77 -10.17 13.41
CA HIS A 165 21.65 -9.36 13.87
C HIS A 165 20.36 -10.19 13.96
N ALA A 166 19.54 -9.93 14.99
CA ALA A 166 18.34 -10.72 15.28
C ALA A 166 17.30 -10.75 14.15
N ARG A 167 17.30 -9.73 13.28
CA ARG A 167 16.37 -9.62 12.13
C ARG A 167 16.83 -10.34 10.86
N ILE A 168 18.01 -10.96 10.87
CA ILE A 168 18.58 -11.58 9.67
C ILE A 168 17.70 -12.70 9.08
N PRO A 169 17.07 -13.58 9.87
CA PRO A 169 16.15 -14.59 9.33
C PRO A 169 15.00 -13.94 8.55
N GLU A 170 14.45 -12.86 9.09
CA GLU A 170 13.35 -12.12 8.48
C GLU A 170 13.78 -11.35 7.22
N ALA A 171 14.94 -10.69 7.29
CA ALA A 171 15.54 -9.98 6.17
C ALA A 171 15.83 -10.92 4.99
N MET A 172 16.34 -12.13 5.25
CA MET A 172 16.60 -13.13 4.22
C MET A 172 15.29 -13.62 3.58
N ALA A 173 14.25 -13.90 4.37
CA ALA A 173 12.96 -14.34 3.83
C ALA A 173 12.33 -13.25 2.93
N LYS A 174 12.35 -11.99 3.39
CA LYS A 174 11.89 -10.83 2.62
C LYS A 174 12.72 -10.61 1.36
N LEU A 175 14.03 -10.79 1.43
CA LEU A 175 14.92 -10.72 0.26
C LEU A 175 14.53 -11.77 -0.78
N GLY A 176 14.21 -13.00 -0.36
CA GLY A 176 13.68 -14.04 -1.24
C GLY A 176 12.41 -13.60 -1.97
N MET A 177 11.44 -13.02 -1.24
CA MET A 177 10.21 -12.48 -1.83
C MET A 177 10.50 -11.33 -2.82
N ILE A 178 11.43 -10.43 -2.49
CA ILE A 178 11.83 -9.34 -3.39
C ILE A 178 12.46 -9.87 -4.67
N TYR A 179 13.30 -10.91 -4.59
CA TYR A 179 13.84 -11.54 -5.79
C TYR A 179 12.73 -12.13 -6.66
N HIS A 180 11.69 -12.72 -6.07
CA HIS A 180 10.53 -13.19 -6.82
C HIS A 180 9.77 -12.03 -7.47
N GLU A 181 9.50 -10.93 -6.74
CA GLU A 181 8.85 -9.73 -7.29
C GLU A 181 9.67 -9.09 -8.44
N LEU A 182 11.00 -9.23 -8.40
CA LEU A 182 11.92 -8.85 -9.48
C LEU A 182 11.98 -9.87 -10.64
N GLY A 183 11.21 -10.95 -10.59
CA GLY A 183 11.16 -12.01 -11.61
C GLY A 183 12.30 -13.04 -11.52
N ASN A 184 13.13 -13.01 -10.48
CA ASN A 184 14.24 -13.93 -10.28
C ASN A 184 13.88 -15.05 -9.30
N VAL A 185 13.10 -16.02 -9.78
CA VAL A 185 12.63 -17.17 -8.99
C VAL A 185 13.78 -18.01 -8.44
N THR A 186 14.86 -18.18 -9.20
CA THR A 186 16.03 -18.95 -8.75
C THR A 186 16.65 -18.35 -7.49
N ARG A 187 16.89 -17.03 -7.49
CA ARG A 187 17.41 -16.33 -6.30
C ARG A 187 16.39 -16.27 -5.17
N ALA A 188 15.10 -16.19 -5.50
CA ALA A 188 14.04 -16.25 -4.50
C ALA A 188 14.12 -17.56 -3.70
N LEU A 189 14.10 -18.71 -4.39
CA LEU A 189 14.21 -20.02 -3.77
C LEU A 189 15.53 -20.18 -3.00
N GLU A 190 16.66 -19.70 -3.53
CA GLU A 190 17.94 -19.74 -2.83
C GLU A 190 17.87 -19.12 -1.43
N TYR A 191 17.34 -17.90 -1.31
CA TYR A 191 17.24 -17.23 0.00
C TYR A 191 16.16 -17.82 0.90
N LEU A 192 15.03 -18.25 0.34
CA LEU A 192 13.95 -18.88 1.12
C LEU A 192 14.43 -20.22 1.72
N ASP A 193 15.05 -21.08 0.90
CA ASP A 193 15.61 -22.36 1.35
C ASP A 193 16.74 -22.15 2.36
N ARG A 194 17.53 -21.09 2.19
CA ARG A 194 18.58 -20.73 3.15
C ARG A 194 18.02 -20.36 4.52
N VAL A 195 16.92 -19.60 4.60
CA VAL A 195 16.27 -19.30 5.90
C VAL A 195 15.72 -20.55 6.55
N ILE A 196 15.10 -21.44 5.76
CA ILE A 196 14.56 -22.70 6.26
C ILE A 196 15.66 -23.58 6.85
N ALA A 197 16.82 -23.63 6.19
CA ALA A 197 17.96 -24.42 6.64
C ALA A 197 18.71 -23.81 7.84
N GLU A 198 18.94 -22.50 7.85
CA GLU A 198 19.72 -21.82 8.89
C GLU A 198 18.91 -21.48 10.15
N TYR A 199 17.59 -21.29 10.01
CA TYR A 199 16.71 -20.84 11.11
C TYR A 199 15.39 -21.64 11.20
N PRO A 200 15.44 -22.98 11.28
CA PRO A 200 14.25 -23.84 11.15
C PRO A 200 13.15 -23.56 12.17
N ASP A 201 13.50 -23.13 13.38
CA ASP A 201 12.54 -22.84 14.46
C ASP A 201 11.97 -21.40 14.41
N HIS A 202 12.48 -20.55 13.51
CA HIS A 202 12.09 -19.15 13.42
C HIS A 202 10.81 -18.96 12.60
N ASP A 203 9.99 -17.98 12.96
CA ASP A 203 8.75 -17.63 12.24
C ASP A 203 9.00 -17.33 10.75
N ALA A 204 10.13 -16.71 10.46
CA ALA A 204 10.58 -16.42 9.09
C ALA A 204 10.80 -17.69 8.25
N ALA A 205 11.25 -18.80 8.84
CA ALA A 205 11.41 -20.07 8.12
C ALA A 205 10.06 -20.67 7.74
N ARG A 206 9.06 -20.60 8.62
CA ARG A 206 7.70 -21.07 8.29
C ARG A 206 7.07 -20.25 7.16
N LEU A 207 7.25 -18.93 7.23
CA LEU A 207 6.82 -18.02 6.16
C LEU A 207 7.56 -18.32 4.84
N ALA A 208 8.87 -18.53 4.91
CA ALA A 208 9.69 -18.86 3.75
C ALA A 208 9.31 -20.20 3.11
N ASP A 209 9.04 -21.23 3.91
CA ASP A 209 8.61 -22.55 3.44
C ASP A 209 7.26 -22.46 2.71
N THR A 210 6.29 -21.77 3.31
CA THR A 210 4.97 -21.56 2.70
C THR A 210 5.12 -20.88 1.33
N TYR A 211 5.93 -19.81 1.27
CA TYR A 211 6.16 -19.08 0.03
C TYR A 211 6.94 -19.90 -1.01
N ALA A 212 7.96 -20.66 -0.59
CA ALA A 212 8.76 -21.49 -1.48
C ALA A 212 7.95 -22.63 -2.10
N GLN A 213 6.96 -23.17 -1.38
CA GLN A 213 6.04 -24.18 -1.91
C GLN A 213 5.16 -23.64 -3.03
N GLU A 214 4.74 -22.37 -2.96
CA GLU A 214 3.94 -21.71 -4.01
C GLU A 214 4.76 -21.42 -5.28
N LEU A 215 6.08 -21.31 -5.17
CA LEU A 215 6.99 -21.01 -6.29
C LEU A 215 7.44 -22.24 -7.10
N ARG A 216 7.16 -23.45 -6.61
CA ARG A 216 7.59 -24.73 -7.21
C ARG A 216 6.49 -25.36 -8.05
#